data_AF-A0A151BX99-F1
#
_entry.id   AF-A0A151BX99-F1
#
_cell.length_a   1.000
_cell.length_b   1.000
_cell.length_c   1.000
_cell.angle_alpha   90.00
_cell.angle_beta   90.00
_cell.angle_gamma   90.00
#
_symmetry.space_group_name_H-M   'P 1'
#
loop_
_entity.id
_entity.type
_entity.pdbx_description
1 polymer ?
#
loop_
_entity_poly.entity_id
_entity_poly.type
_entity_poly.pdbx_seq_one_letter_code
_entity_poly.pdbx_strand_id
1 'polypeptide(L)'
;MEPGESLVQAAVRELHEEAGLTVDPADADLAAYLDFRFPHRPEWDMTSHVFVVRRWAGQVRECDEIRPEWFPVDALPYPQMWDEGRVWLPHVLRGERVELAATYGEDNDHLTAVSLRVVAEVDDRM
;
A
#
# COMPACT_ATOMS: atom_id res chain seq x y z
N MET A 1 8.36 7.31 7.51
CA MET A 1 8.17 8.77 7.42
C MET A 1 9.26 9.48 8.17
N GLU A 2 9.86 10.49 7.56
CA GLU A 2 10.86 11.32 8.22
C GLU A 2 10.21 12.40 9.11
N PRO A 3 10.90 12.93 10.13
CA PRO A 3 10.36 13.98 10.99
C PRO A 3 9.93 15.22 10.19
N GLY A 4 8.66 15.60 10.30
CA GLY A 4 8.09 16.78 9.63
C GLY A 4 7.50 16.52 8.24
N GLU A 5 7.56 15.28 7.76
CA GLU A 5 6.98 14.86 6.49
C GLU A 5 5.47 14.52 6.66
N SER A 6 4.64 14.96 5.71
CA SER A 6 3.25 14.48 5.59
C SER A 6 3.20 13.08 4.94
N LEU A 7 2.09 12.35 5.12
CA LEU A 7 1.87 11.03 4.52
C LEU A 7 2.16 11.00 3.01
N VAL A 8 1.63 11.99 2.28
CA VAL A 8 1.80 12.06 0.83
C VAL A 8 3.23 12.39 0.43
N GLN A 9 3.93 13.24 1.19
CA GLN A 9 5.33 13.56 0.92
C GLN A 9 6.21 12.32 1.10
N ALA A 10 5.96 11.54 2.16
CA ALA A 10 6.64 10.27 2.38
C ALA A 10 6.39 9.32 1.20
N ALA A 11 5.13 9.11 0.83
CA ALA A 11 4.77 8.20 -0.26
C ALA A 11 5.45 8.56 -1.60
N VAL A 12 5.48 9.84 -1.98
CA VAL A 12 6.13 10.25 -3.24
C VAL A 12 7.65 10.20 -3.18
N ARG A 13 8.25 10.41 -2.00
CA ARG A 13 9.70 10.26 -1.78
C ARG A 13 10.11 8.79 -1.91
N GLU A 14 9.44 7.88 -1.18
CA GLU A 14 9.73 6.44 -1.26
C GLU A 14 9.54 5.92 -2.69
N LEU A 15 8.46 6.32 -3.38
CA LEU A 15 8.23 5.93 -4.78
C LEU A 15 9.38 6.35 -5.70
N HIS A 16 9.98 7.52 -5.47
CA HIS A 16 11.14 7.98 -6.22
C HIS A 16 12.41 7.18 -5.88
N GLU A 17 12.66 6.90 -4.60
CA GLU A 17 13.82 6.13 -4.13
C GLU A 17 13.78 4.69 -4.64
N GLU A 18 12.62 4.04 -4.59
CA GLU A 18 12.44 2.62 -4.88
C GLU A 18 12.17 2.31 -6.36
N ALA A 19 11.45 3.19 -7.07
CA ALA A 19 11.03 2.93 -8.45
C ALA A 19 11.51 3.98 -9.47
N GLY A 20 12.15 5.07 -9.02
CA GLY A 20 12.63 6.14 -9.88
C GLY A 20 11.54 7.02 -10.49
N LEU A 21 10.29 6.90 -10.02
CA LEU A 21 9.16 7.68 -10.53
C LEU A 21 8.98 8.95 -9.70
N THR A 22 8.77 10.08 -10.37
CA THR A 22 8.48 11.36 -9.73
C THR A 22 7.00 11.69 -9.88
N VAL A 23 6.35 12.03 -8.76
CA VAL A 23 4.93 12.38 -8.68
C VAL A 23 4.78 13.71 -7.96
N ASP A 24 3.93 14.60 -8.48
CA ASP A 24 3.47 15.77 -7.72
C ASP A 24 2.55 15.28 -6.59
N PRO A 25 2.78 15.63 -5.31
CA PRO A 25 1.89 15.25 -4.21
C PRO A 25 0.39 15.53 -4.47
N ALA A 26 0.06 16.55 -5.27
CA ALA A 26 -1.32 16.86 -5.65
C ALA A 26 -1.96 15.85 -6.63
N ASP A 27 -1.15 15.03 -7.30
CA ASP A 27 -1.60 13.95 -8.21
C ASP A 27 -1.67 12.57 -7.50
N ALA A 28 -1.44 12.52 -6.17
CA ALA A 28 -1.50 11.30 -5.36
C ALA A 28 -2.80 11.24 -4.54
N ASP A 29 -3.71 10.33 -4.93
CA ASP A 29 -5.00 10.15 -4.27
C ASP A 29 -4.88 9.14 -3.12
N LEU A 30 -5.16 9.55 -1.87
CA LEU A 30 -5.27 8.60 -0.75
C LEU A 30 -6.43 7.62 -0.99
N ALA A 31 -6.13 6.33 -1.10
CA ALA A 31 -7.07 5.30 -1.53
C ALA A 31 -7.35 4.23 -0.48
N ALA A 32 -6.40 3.96 0.43
CA ALA A 32 -6.66 3.03 1.52
C ALA A 32 -5.88 3.33 2.80
N TYR A 33 -6.44 2.88 3.91
CA TYR A 33 -5.77 2.73 5.20
C TYR A 33 -5.76 1.25 5.59
N LEU A 34 -4.59 0.73 5.93
CA LEU A 34 -4.37 -0.67 6.28
C LEU A 34 -3.77 -0.75 7.69
N ASP A 35 -4.42 -1.47 8.61
CA ASP A 35 -3.91 -1.79 9.96
C ASP A 35 -3.51 -3.27 10.00
N PHE A 36 -2.22 -3.53 10.15
CA PHE A 36 -1.63 -4.87 10.18
C PHE A 36 -1.24 -5.25 11.60
N ARG A 37 -1.71 -6.42 12.04
CA ARG A 37 -1.42 -7.00 13.35
C ARG A 37 -0.70 -8.33 13.22
N PHE A 38 0.40 -8.47 13.95
CA PHE A 38 1.21 -9.68 14.04
C PHE A 38 1.26 -10.14 15.51
N PRO A 39 0.23 -10.85 16.03
CA PRO A 39 0.16 -11.24 17.44
C PRO A 39 1.36 -12.08 17.94
N HIS A 40 2.02 -12.79 17.03
CA HIS A 40 3.19 -13.62 17.30
C HIS A 40 4.52 -12.87 17.09
N ARG A 41 4.46 -11.64 16.57
CA ARG A 41 5.61 -10.74 16.42
C ARG A 41 5.19 -9.25 16.49
N PRO A 42 4.75 -8.77 17.67
CA PRO A 42 4.10 -7.46 17.79
C PRO A 42 4.97 -6.26 17.37
N GLU A 43 6.30 -6.41 17.32
CA GLU A 43 7.19 -5.38 16.78
C GLU A 43 7.02 -5.12 15.27
N TRP A 44 6.25 -5.97 14.58
CA TRP A 44 5.88 -5.82 13.17
C TRP A 44 4.51 -5.18 12.96
N ASP A 45 3.75 -4.91 14.02
CA ASP A 45 2.50 -4.16 13.92
C ASP A 45 2.76 -2.83 13.20
N MET A 46 1.99 -2.55 12.16
CA MET A 46 2.17 -1.35 11.37
C MET A 46 0.86 -0.87 10.77
N THR A 47 0.79 0.42 10.49
CA THR A 47 -0.29 1.02 9.71
C THR A 47 0.29 1.56 8.41
N SER A 48 -0.47 1.47 7.33
CA SER A 48 -0.06 1.95 6.01
C SER A 48 -1.17 2.73 5.33
N HIS A 49 -0.77 3.80 4.64
CA HIS A 49 -1.65 4.60 3.80
C HIS A 49 -1.27 4.35 2.34
N VAL A 50 -2.23 3.93 1.54
CA VAL A 50 -2.03 3.61 0.12
C VAL A 50 -2.48 4.77 -0.74
N PHE A 51 -1.62 5.22 -1.64
CA PHE A 51 -1.92 6.26 -2.61
C PHE A 51 -2.01 5.68 -4.03
N VAL A 52 -2.94 6.21 -4.83
CA VAL A 52 -3.05 5.92 -6.27
C VAL A 52 -2.57 7.14 -7.05
N VAL A 53 -1.67 6.90 -8.00
CA VAL A 53 -1.13 7.92 -8.89
C VAL A 53 -1.47 7.58 -10.33
N ARG A 54 -1.91 8.58 -11.11
CA ARG A 54 -2.21 8.42 -12.55
C ARG A 54 -1.33 9.27 -13.46
N ARG A 55 -0.55 10.16 -12.86
CA ARG A 55 0.38 11.06 -13.55
C ARG A 55 1.71 10.99 -12.83
N TRP A 56 2.76 10.77 -13.59
CA TRP A 56 4.12 10.70 -13.10
C TRP A 56 5.10 11.07 -14.21
N ALA A 57 6.33 11.36 -13.83
CA ALA A 57 7.46 11.52 -14.71
C ALA A 57 8.54 10.46 -14.41
N GLY A 58 9.43 10.24 -15.38
CA GLY A 58 10.50 9.27 -15.28
C GLY A 58 10.14 7.91 -15.87
N GLN A 59 11.07 6.97 -15.70
CA GLN A 59 10.91 5.58 -16.10
C GLN A 59 11.20 4.71 -14.89
N VAL A 60 10.48 3.60 -14.83
CA VAL A 60 10.65 2.59 -13.79
C VAL A 60 12.10 2.11 -13.77
N ARG A 61 12.72 2.12 -12.59
CA ARG A 61 14.11 1.70 -12.36
C ARG A 61 14.20 0.81 -11.13
N GLU A 62 14.96 -0.27 -11.25
CA GLU A 62 15.32 -1.15 -10.13
C GLU A 62 16.28 -0.44 -9.16
N CYS A 63 16.12 -0.73 -7.87
CA CYS A 63 17.05 -0.36 -6.81
C CYS A 63 17.50 -1.62 -6.05
N ASP A 64 18.33 -1.45 -5.03
CA ASP A 64 18.83 -2.56 -4.22
C ASP A 64 17.72 -3.28 -3.42
N GLU A 65 16.57 -2.62 -3.22
CA GLU A 65 15.44 -3.12 -2.43
C GLU A 65 14.29 -3.64 -3.30
N ILE A 66 13.96 -2.94 -4.39
CA ILE A 66 12.79 -3.23 -5.21
C ILE A 66 13.18 -3.39 -6.68
N ARG A 67 12.68 -4.48 -7.28
CA ARG A 67 12.64 -4.67 -8.72
C ARG A 67 11.21 -4.46 -9.24
N PRO A 68 10.86 -3.24 -9.69
CA PRO A 68 9.52 -2.94 -10.15
C PRO A 68 9.20 -3.57 -11.51
N GLU A 69 7.96 -4.03 -11.67
CA GLU A 69 7.45 -4.65 -12.90
C GLU A 69 6.00 -4.22 -13.15
N TRP A 70 5.63 -4.12 -14.43
CA TRP A 70 4.26 -3.82 -14.85
C TRP A 70 3.44 -5.10 -14.99
N PHE A 71 2.27 -5.13 -14.36
CA PHE A 71 1.32 -6.23 -14.47
C PHE A 71 -0.01 -5.74 -15.04
N PRO A 72 -0.67 -6.54 -15.90
CA PRO A 72 -2.07 -6.31 -16.24
C PRO A 72 -2.95 -6.37 -14.98
N VAL A 73 -3.92 -5.46 -14.88
CA VAL A 73 -4.84 -5.36 -13.73
C VAL A 73 -5.61 -6.67 -13.49
N ASP A 74 -5.90 -7.42 -14.54
CA ASP A 74 -6.60 -8.70 -14.51
C ASP A 74 -5.67 -9.92 -14.38
N ALA A 75 -4.35 -9.71 -14.27
CA ALA A 75 -3.34 -10.76 -14.19
C ALA A 75 -2.29 -10.49 -13.10
N LEU A 76 -2.72 -9.97 -11.95
CA LEU A 76 -1.85 -9.72 -10.80
C LEU A 76 -1.36 -11.03 -10.17
N PRO A 77 -0.08 -11.10 -9.73
CA PRO A 77 0.52 -12.31 -9.18
C PRO A 77 0.16 -12.51 -7.69
N TYR A 78 -1.13 -12.57 -7.36
CA TYR A 78 -1.59 -12.70 -5.95
C TYR A 78 -0.88 -13.78 -5.11
N PRO A 79 -0.54 -14.97 -5.65
CA PRO A 79 0.19 -15.98 -4.86
C PRO A 79 1.62 -15.57 -4.45
N GLN A 80 2.16 -14.48 -5.01
CA GLN A 80 3.49 -13.92 -4.69
C GLN A 80 3.37 -12.61 -3.89
N MET A 81 2.15 -12.21 -3.53
CA MET A 81 1.87 -11.00 -2.77
C MET A 81 1.53 -11.36 -1.33
N TRP A 82 1.61 -10.36 -0.44
CA TRP A 82 1.02 -10.44 0.89
C TRP A 82 -0.45 -10.85 0.83
N ASP A 83 -0.85 -11.67 1.79
CA ASP A 83 -2.12 -12.40 1.78
C ASP A 83 -3.33 -11.43 1.67
N GLU A 84 -3.31 -10.30 2.38
CA GLU A 84 -4.39 -9.30 2.33
C GLU A 84 -4.48 -8.54 1.00
N GLY A 85 -3.44 -8.58 0.17
CA GLY A 85 -3.43 -7.95 -1.16
C GLY A 85 -4.59 -8.43 -2.03
N ARG A 86 -5.02 -9.69 -1.88
CA ARG A 86 -6.20 -10.23 -2.60
C ARG A 86 -7.53 -9.65 -2.11
N VAL A 87 -7.54 -9.02 -0.94
CA VAL A 87 -8.74 -8.45 -0.30
C VAL A 87 -8.90 -6.99 -0.68
N TRP A 88 -7.93 -6.12 -0.41
CA TRP A 88 -8.10 -4.67 -0.60
C TRP A 88 -7.78 -4.18 -2.02
N LEU A 89 -6.76 -4.74 -2.68
CA LEU A 89 -6.26 -4.21 -3.95
C LEU A 89 -7.32 -4.21 -5.06
N PRO A 90 -8.16 -5.25 -5.24
CA PRO A 90 -9.23 -5.22 -6.23
C PRO A 90 -10.20 -4.04 -6.06
N HIS A 91 -10.47 -3.60 -4.84
CA HIS A 91 -11.34 -2.45 -4.58
C HIS A 91 -10.69 -1.15 -5.03
N VAL A 92 -9.43 -0.92 -4.63
CA VAL A 92 -8.66 0.26 -5.03
C VAL A 92 -8.51 0.35 -6.55
N LEU A 93 -8.27 -0.77 -7.23
CA LEU A 93 -8.16 -0.83 -8.69
C LEU A 93 -9.48 -0.51 -9.42
N ARG A 94 -10.63 -0.71 -8.77
CA ARG A 94 -11.95 -0.26 -9.27
C ARG A 94 -12.25 1.20 -8.95
N GLY A 95 -11.34 1.90 -8.25
CA GLY A 95 -11.52 3.29 -7.85
C GLY A 95 -12.28 3.47 -6.53
N GLU A 96 -12.46 2.40 -5.76
CA GLU A 96 -13.06 2.47 -4.43
C GLU A 96 -12.02 2.88 -3.38
N ARG A 97 -12.49 3.48 -2.28
CA ARG A 97 -11.67 3.79 -1.10
C ARG A 97 -11.96 2.78 0.00
N VAL A 98 -10.93 2.27 0.67
CA VAL A 98 -11.10 1.19 1.66
C VAL A 98 -10.32 1.39 2.94
N GLU A 99 -10.86 0.86 4.02
CA GLU A 99 -10.14 0.65 5.27
C GLU A 99 -10.10 -0.86 5.56
N LEU A 100 -8.92 -1.38 5.89
CA LEU A 100 -8.72 -2.79 6.18
C LEU A 100 -8.00 -2.97 7.51
N ALA A 101 -8.46 -3.93 8.30
CA ALA A 101 -7.69 -4.48 9.42
C ALA A 101 -7.38 -5.95 9.14
N ALA A 102 -6.10 -6.31 9.18
CA ALA A 102 -5.58 -7.65 8.93
C ALA A 102 -4.86 -8.17 10.18
N THR A 103 -5.10 -9.44 10.52
CA THR A 103 -4.36 -10.15 11.59
C THR A 103 -3.72 -11.38 11.01
N TYR A 104 -2.40 -11.47 11.16
CA TYR A 104 -1.57 -12.57 10.68
C TYR A 104 -1.49 -13.72 11.69
N GLY A 105 -1.30 -14.94 11.18
CA GLY A 105 -1.10 -16.14 11.97
C GLY A 105 0.30 -16.26 12.56
N GLU A 106 0.57 -17.42 13.17
CA GLU A 106 1.87 -17.73 13.77
C GLU A 106 3.02 -17.75 12.75
N ASP A 107 2.73 -18.03 11.49
CA ASP A 107 3.70 -17.99 10.38
C ASP A 107 4.07 -16.57 9.94
N ASN A 108 3.33 -15.55 10.39
CA ASN A 108 3.43 -14.16 9.97
C ASN A 108 3.31 -13.96 8.45
N ASP A 109 2.65 -14.89 7.75
CA ASP A 109 2.52 -14.91 6.29
C ASP A 109 1.06 -15.05 5.84
N HIS A 110 0.26 -15.81 6.58
CA HIS A 110 -1.16 -16.04 6.25
C HIS A 110 -2.10 -15.32 7.21
N LEU A 111 -3.21 -14.80 6.68
CA LEU A 111 -4.23 -14.15 7.47
C LEU A 111 -5.02 -15.15 8.33
N THR A 112 -5.27 -14.80 9.58
CA THR A 112 -6.23 -15.48 10.46
C THR A 112 -7.53 -14.70 10.65
N ALA A 113 -7.48 -13.37 10.48
CA ALA A 113 -8.66 -12.52 10.46
C ALA A 113 -8.45 -11.32 9.52
N VAL A 114 -9.53 -10.90 8.86
CA VAL A 114 -9.53 -9.68 8.04
C VAL A 114 -10.91 -9.04 8.05
N SER A 115 -10.93 -7.72 8.12
CA SER A 115 -12.14 -6.93 7.91
C SER A 115 -11.85 -5.81 6.94
N LEU A 116 -12.75 -5.60 5.97
CA LEU A 116 -12.66 -4.53 4.99
C LEU A 116 -13.95 -3.70 5.02
N ARG A 117 -13.80 -2.38 4.95
CA ARG A 117 -14.90 -1.43 4.73
C ARG A 117 -14.61 -0.61 3.48
N VAL A 118 -15.61 -0.48 2.61
CA VAL A 118 -15.61 0.56 1.58
C VAL A 118 -16.12 1.84 2.21
N VAL A 119 -15.37 2.93 2.04
CA VAL A 119 -15.61 4.21 2.71
C VAL A 119 -15.69 5.34 1.69
N ALA A 120 -16.37 6.43 2.05
CA ALA A 120 -16.41 7.63 1.21
C ALA A 120 -15.08 8.41 1.28
N GLU A 121 -14.47 8.44 2.45
CA GLU A 121 -13.19 9.07 2.76
C GLU A 121 -12.36 8.10 3.60
N VAL A 122 -11.04 8.12 3.41
CA VAL A 122 -10.10 7.24 4.11
C VAL A 122 -9.56 7.99 5.32
N ASP A 123 -9.39 7.30 6.45
CA ASP A 123 -8.66 7.84 7.59
C ASP A 123 -7.26 8.31 7.19
N ASP A 124 -6.96 9.58 7.44
CA ASP A 124 -5.66 10.21 7.22
C ASP A 124 -4.95 10.56 8.54
N ARG A 125 -5.46 10.05 9.67
CA ARG A 125 -4.92 10.32 11.00
C ARG A 125 -3.60 9.58 11.22
N MET A 126 -2.72 10.28 11.94
CA MET A 126 -1.39 9.83 12.35
C MET A 126 -1.36 9.51 13.84
#